data_AF-A0A7G8PZF0-F1
#
_entry.id   AF-A0A7G8PZF0-F1
#
_cell.length_a   1.000
_cell.length_b   1.000
_cell.length_c   1.000
_cell.angle_alpha   90.00
_cell.angle_beta   90.00
_cell.angle_gamma   90.00
#
_symmetry.space_group_name_H-M   'P 1'
#
loop_
_entity.id
_entity.type
_entity.pdbx_description
1 polymer ?
#
loop_
_entity_poly.entity_id
_entity_poly.type
_entity_poly.pdbx_seq_one_letter_code
_entity_poly.pdbx_strand_id
1 'polypeptide(L)'
;MSRAPHYNALIRRGIDDRALYRRALSQVREPGLQALLGENLQTLDALIGDLQAHVHAAGRTPARHGTLAGAIRSVLADMAVGMAGNRDSAWVHYLARNECALLHVFEQQLARASDDSARVLRVQLSRLHGIHKDMHCLAGTTHG
;
A
#
# COMPACT_ATOMS: atom_id res chain seq x y z
N MET A 1 -3.45 25.22 15.67
CA MET A 1 -4.22 24.02 15.28
C MET A 1 -3.24 22.91 14.95
N SER A 2 -3.12 21.92 15.85
CA SER A 2 -2.07 20.90 15.80
C SER A 2 -2.23 19.99 14.59
N ARG A 3 -1.34 20.12 13.60
CA ARG A 3 -1.18 19.15 12.50
C ARG A 3 -0.48 17.92 13.07
N ALA A 4 -1.23 17.08 13.77
CA ALA A 4 -0.72 15.75 14.12
C ALA A 4 -0.78 14.89 12.85
N PRO A 5 0.30 14.17 12.49
CA PRO A 5 0.22 13.16 11.45
C PRO A 5 -0.83 12.14 11.87
N HIS A 6 -1.81 11.89 11.00
CA HIS A 6 -2.84 10.89 11.27
C HIS A 6 -2.26 9.51 11.02
N TYR A 7 -1.43 9.01 11.94
CA TYR A 7 -0.92 7.63 11.90
C TYR A 7 -2.02 6.61 11.68
N ASN A 8 -3.19 6.84 12.29
CA ASN A 8 -4.35 6.00 12.04
C ASN A 8 -4.79 6.06 10.58
N ALA A 9 -4.76 7.20 9.89
CA ALA A 9 -5.06 7.25 8.46
C ALA A 9 -4.04 6.46 7.62
N LEU A 10 -2.76 6.50 7.98
CA LEU A 10 -1.70 5.73 7.31
C LEU A 10 -1.83 4.23 7.56
N ILE A 11 -2.12 3.82 8.80
CA ILE A 11 -2.39 2.42 9.15
C ILE A 11 -3.61 1.90 8.40
N ARG A 12 -4.73 2.66 8.39
CA ARG A 12 -5.94 2.28 7.64
C ARG A 12 -5.63 2.12 6.16
N ARG A 13 -4.84 3.04 5.60
CA ARG A 13 -4.44 2.98 4.20
C ARG A 13 -3.52 1.78 3.91
N GLY A 14 -2.56 1.48 4.78
CA GLY A 14 -1.75 0.27 4.67
C GLY A 14 -2.59 -1.01 4.70
N ILE A 15 -3.61 -1.07 5.57
CA ILE A 15 -4.57 -2.19 5.62
C ILE A 15 -5.37 -2.29 4.32
N ASP A 16 -5.77 -1.16 3.74
CA ASP A 16 -6.46 -1.14 2.44
C ASP A 16 -5.58 -1.69 1.32
N ASP A 17 -4.32 -1.26 1.28
CA ASP A 17 -3.38 -1.72 0.26
C ASP A 17 -3.04 -3.21 0.47
N ARG A 18 -2.88 -3.68 1.72
CA ARG A 18 -2.78 -5.12 2.03
C ARG A 18 -3.97 -5.93 1.49
N ALA A 19 -5.19 -5.43 1.68
CA ALA A 19 -6.39 -6.10 1.17
C ALA A 19 -6.41 -6.15 -0.37
N LEU A 20 -5.95 -5.08 -1.03
CA LEU A 20 -5.80 -5.03 -2.48
C LEU A 20 -4.75 -6.04 -2.98
N TYR A 21 -3.59 -6.14 -2.34
CA TYR A 21 -2.54 -7.11 -2.71
C TYR A 21 -3.02 -8.55 -2.54
N ARG A 22 -3.76 -8.85 -1.46
CA ARG A 22 -4.37 -10.18 -1.29
C ARG A 22 -5.35 -10.53 -2.41
N ARG A 23 -6.13 -9.56 -2.88
CA ARG A 23 -7.01 -9.77 -4.05
C ARG A 23 -6.20 -10.00 -5.32
N ALA A 24 -5.22 -9.16 -5.60
CA ALA A 24 -4.36 -9.31 -6.77
C ALA A 24 -3.71 -10.71 -6.78
N LEU A 25 -3.16 -11.16 -5.66
CA LEU A 25 -2.54 -12.48 -5.51
C LEU A 25 -3.52 -13.64 -5.77
N SER A 26 -4.81 -13.45 -5.47
CA SER A 26 -5.84 -14.46 -5.78
C SER A 26 -6.28 -14.49 -7.25
N GLN A 27 -5.98 -13.43 -8.02
CA GLN A 27 -6.45 -13.25 -9.39
C GLN A 27 -5.35 -13.44 -10.44
N VAL A 28 -4.12 -13.07 -10.08
CA VAL A 28 -2.94 -13.20 -10.94
C VAL A 28 -2.62 -14.67 -11.18
N ARG A 29 -2.27 -15.01 -12.43
CA ARG A 29 -1.87 -16.37 -12.82
C ARG A 29 -0.37 -16.54 -12.95
N GLU A 30 0.35 -15.47 -13.30
CA GLU A 30 1.80 -15.49 -13.42
C GLU A 30 2.50 -15.80 -12.08
N PRO A 31 3.24 -16.92 -11.96
CA PRO A 31 3.86 -17.33 -10.69
C PRO A 31 4.95 -16.36 -10.23
N GLY A 32 5.68 -15.73 -11.16
CA GLY A 32 6.66 -14.70 -10.83
C GLY A 32 6.02 -13.46 -10.20
N LEU A 33 4.84 -13.07 -10.68
CA LEU A 33 4.08 -11.97 -10.12
C LEU A 33 3.46 -12.35 -8.77
N GLN A 34 2.97 -13.58 -8.60
CA GLN A 34 2.47 -14.06 -7.30
C GLN A 34 3.56 -14.04 -6.22
N ALA A 35 4.78 -14.49 -6.53
CA ALA A 35 5.90 -14.47 -5.59
C ALA A 35 6.21 -13.05 -5.12
N LEU A 36 6.33 -12.11 -6.06
CA LEU A 36 6.66 -10.72 -5.76
C LEU A 36 5.51 -10.00 -5.03
N LEU A 37 4.25 -10.25 -5.41
CA LEU A 37 3.09 -9.76 -4.64
C LEU A 37 3.07 -10.32 -3.22
N GLY A 38 3.50 -11.57 -3.02
CA GLY A 38 3.64 -12.20 -1.72
C GLY A 38 4.69 -11.52 -0.85
N GLU A 39 5.87 -11.24 -1.40
CA GLU A 39 6.95 -10.52 -0.71
C GLU A 39 6.53 -9.09 -0.32
N ASN A 40 5.87 -8.39 -1.24
CA ASN A 40 5.32 -7.06 -0.99
C ASN A 40 4.22 -7.09 0.08
N LEU A 41 3.37 -8.11 0.08
CA LEU A 41 2.34 -8.29 1.10
C LEU A 41 2.95 -8.50 2.49
N GLN A 42 4.00 -9.31 2.61
CA GLN A 42 4.72 -9.50 3.87
C GLN A 42 5.37 -8.19 4.36
N THR A 43 5.94 -7.42 3.44
CA THR A 43 6.53 -6.11 3.75
C THR A 43 5.48 -5.12 4.24
N LEU A 44 4.30 -5.09 3.62
CA LEU A 44 3.16 -4.28 4.06
C LEU A 44 2.66 -4.72 5.45
N ASP A 45 2.60 -6.02 5.71
CA ASP A 45 2.20 -6.56 7.02
C ASP A 45 3.15 -6.14 8.14
N ALA A 46 4.46 -6.23 7.90
CA ALA A 46 5.47 -5.74 8.84
C ALA A 46 5.33 -4.22 9.07
N LEU A 47 5.14 -3.44 8.01
CA LEU A 47 4.94 -1.99 8.09
C LEU A 47 3.70 -1.62 8.92
N ILE A 48 2.57 -2.30 8.72
CA ILE A 48 1.33 -2.06 9.48
C ILE A 48 1.56 -2.38 10.96
N GLY A 49 2.21 -3.52 11.25
CA GLY A 49 2.55 -3.91 12.62
C GLY A 49 3.44 -2.90 13.33
N ASP A 50 4.50 -2.43 12.66
CA ASP A 50 5.42 -1.41 13.17
C ASP A 50 4.68 -0.10 13.51
N LEU A 51 3.81 0.36 12.60
CA LEU A 51 3.01 1.58 12.81
C LEU A 51 2.00 1.42 13.96
N GLN A 52 1.34 0.27 14.06
CA GLN A 52 0.41 -0.02 15.15
C GLN A 52 1.13 -0.06 16.50
N ALA A 53 2.29 -0.71 16.57
CA ALA A 53 3.12 -0.77 17.77
C ALA A 53 3.59 0.63 18.19
N HIS A 54 3.99 1.48 17.24
CA HIS A 54 4.40 2.85 17.53
C HIS A 54 3.27 3.71 18.09
N VAL A 55 2.06 3.61 17.51
CA VAL A 55 0.87 4.32 18.01
C VAL A 55 0.48 3.84 19.41
N HIS A 56 0.59 2.52 19.66
CA HIS A 56 0.31 1.94 20.96
C HIS A 56 1.32 2.39 22.02
N ALA A 57 2.62 2.40 21.69
CA ALA A 57 3.69 2.90 22.56
C ALA A 57 3.54 4.40 22.88
N ALA A 58 2.99 5.18 21.94
CA ALA A 58 2.63 6.58 22.16
C ALA A 58 1.34 6.79 23.00
N GLY A 59 0.78 5.71 23.57
CA GLY A 59 -0.42 5.77 24.43
C GLY A 59 -1.73 6.01 23.66
N ARG A 60 -1.73 5.84 22.33
CA ARG A 60 -2.91 6.06 21.48
C ARG A 60 -3.51 4.74 21.00
N THR A 61 -4.77 4.78 20.57
CA THR A 61 -5.44 3.61 20.00
C THR A 61 -5.10 3.45 18.51
N PRO A 62 -4.43 2.36 18.10
CA PRO A 62 -4.13 2.11 16.70
C PRO A 62 -5.37 1.73 15.91
N ALA A 63 -5.43 2.12 14.63
CA ALA A 63 -6.44 1.64 13.71
C ALA A 63 -6.25 0.14 13.43
N ARG A 64 -7.33 -0.64 13.51
CA ARG A 64 -7.33 -2.10 13.26
C ARG A 64 -7.98 -2.52 11.95
N HIS A 65 -8.68 -1.59 11.29
CA HIS A 65 -9.45 -1.86 10.08
C HIS A 65 -9.08 -0.84 9.01
N GLY A 66 -9.24 -1.22 7.74
CA GLY A 66 -9.05 -0.32 6.60
C GLY A 66 -10.08 0.80 6.53
N THR A 67 -10.18 1.42 5.36
CA THR A 67 -11.24 2.35 5.00
C THR A 67 -12.26 1.69 4.07
N LEU A 68 -13.50 2.16 4.14
CA LEU A 68 -14.55 1.79 3.19
C LEU A 68 -14.15 2.14 1.75
N ALA A 69 -13.37 3.20 1.56
CA ALA A 69 -12.84 3.59 0.26
C ALA A 69 -11.88 2.53 -0.32
N GLY A 70 -11.07 1.88 0.53
CA GLY A 70 -10.22 0.75 0.13
C GLY A 70 -11.04 -0.44 -0.35
N ALA A 71 -12.10 -0.81 0.37
CA ALA A 71 -12.98 -1.90 -0.03
C ALA A 71 -13.67 -1.65 -1.38
N ILE A 72 -14.20 -0.43 -1.59
CA ILE A 72 -14.80 -0.02 -2.87
C ILE A 72 -13.75 -0.05 -3.99
N ARG A 73 -12.53 0.40 -3.70
CA ARG A 73 -11.43 0.40 -4.66
C ARG A 73 -11.09 -1.00 -5.14
N SER A 74 -11.02 -1.99 -4.23
CA SER A 74 -10.78 -3.37 -4.64
C SER A 74 -11.87 -3.92 -5.55
N VAL A 75 -13.14 -3.56 -5.32
CA VAL A 75 -14.26 -3.98 -6.20
C VAL A 75 -14.13 -3.35 -7.59
N LEU A 76 -13.78 -2.07 -7.65
CA LEU A 76 -13.54 -1.38 -8.91
C LEU A 76 -12.34 -1.98 -9.67
N ALA A 77 -11.29 -2.39 -8.94
CA ALA A 77 -10.14 -3.08 -9.52
C ALA A 77 -10.57 -4.41 -10.17
N ASP A 78 -11.34 -5.23 -9.45
CA ASP A 78 -11.83 -6.51 -9.97
C ASP A 78 -12.66 -6.33 -11.26
N MET A 79 -13.52 -5.31 -11.30
CA MET A 79 -14.30 -5.00 -12.50
C MET A 79 -13.43 -4.52 -13.68
N ALA A 80 -12.53 -3.59 -13.43
CA ALA A 80 -11.65 -3.03 -14.46
C ALA A 80 -10.72 -4.09 -15.05
N VAL A 81 -10.16 -4.95 -14.20
CA VAL A 81 -9.32 -6.08 -14.64
C VAL A 81 -10.13 -7.14 -15.35
N GLY A 82 -11.36 -7.43 -14.87
CA GLY A 82 -12.24 -8.41 -15.50
C GLY A 82 -12.57 -8.11 -16.96
N MET A 83 -12.57 -6.83 -17.35
CA MET A 83 -12.80 -6.35 -18.72
C MET A 83 -11.52 -6.30 -19.58
N ALA A 84 -10.33 -6.46 -19.00
CA ALA A 84 -9.07 -6.38 -19.72
C ALA A 84 -8.73 -7.70 -20.43
N GLY A 85 -8.17 -7.60 -21.65
CA GLY A 85 -7.70 -8.76 -22.41
C GLY A 85 -6.56 -9.52 -21.74
N ASN A 86 -5.72 -8.82 -20.96
CA ASN A 86 -4.71 -9.40 -20.10
C ASN A 86 -4.95 -8.94 -18.65
N ARG A 87 -5.39 -9.88 -17.80
CA ARG A 87 -5.74 -9.59 -16.41
C ARG A 87 -4.52 -9.28 -15.56
N ASP A 88 -3.41 -9.94 -15.82
CA ASP A 88 -2.20 -9.82 -15.02
C ASP A 88 -1.56 -8.44 -15.25
N SER A 89 -1.50 -7.98 -16.51
CA SER A 89 -1.01 -6.63 -16.83
C SER A 89 -1.93 -5.53 -16.26
N ALA A 90 -3.25 -5.72 -16.33
CA ALA A 90 -4.21 -4.78 -15.77
C ALA A 90 -4.07 -4.66 -14.24
N TRP A 91 -3.84 -5.78 -13.54
CA TRP A 91 -3.53 -5.76 -12.10
C TRP A 91 -2.24 -5.01 -11.81
N VAL A 92 -1.17 -5.27 -12.53
CA VAL A 92 0.12 -4.59 -12.35
C VAL A 92 -0.02 -3.08 -12.53
N HIS A 93 -0.68 -2.63 -13.60
CA HIS A 93 -0.91 -1.20 -13.83
C HIS A 93 -1.78 -0.56 -12.74
N TYR A 94 -2.81 -1.28 -12.28
CA TYR A 94 -3.67 -0.79 -11.20
C TYR A 94 -2.92 -0.64 -9.88
N LEU A 95 -2.12 -1.64 -9.52
CA LEU A 95 -1.29 -1.63 -8.32
C LEU A 95 -0.27 -0.50 -8.37
N ALA A 96 0.49 -0.38 -9.47
CA ALA A 96 1.49 0.67 -9.64
C ALA A 96 0.89 2.08 -9.50
N ARG A 97 -0.31 2.31 -10.06
CA ARG A 97 -1.02 3.59 -9.91
C ARG A 97 -1.49 3.83 -8.48
N ASN A 98 -2.00 2.78 -7.83
CA ASN A 98 -2.47 2.86 -6.44
C ASN A 98 -1.31 3.13 -5.46
N GLU A 99 -0.15 2.52 -5.68
CA GLU A 99 1.07 2.77 -4.91
C GLU A 99 1.62 4.17 -5.11
N CYS A 100 1.63 4.68 -6.34
CA CYS A 100 2.05 6.06 -6.59
C CYS A 100 1.16 7.04 -5.80
N ALA A 101 -0.16 6.81 -5.81
CA ALA A 101 -1.09 7.59 -5.00
C ALA A 101 -0.88 7.39 -3.48
N LEU A 102 -0.50 6.18 -3.04
CA LEU A 102 -0.15 5.89 -1.65
C LEU A 102 1.08 6.67 -1.20
N LEU A 103 2.16 6.59 -1.98
CA LEU A 103 3.41 7.30 -1.73
C LEU A 103 3.17 8.78 -1.60
N HIS A 104 2.42 9.37 -2.53
CA HIS A 104 2.10 10.79 -2.49
C HIS A 104 1.34 11.18 -1.20
N VAL A 105 0.40 10.35 -0.74
CA VAL A 105 -0.28 10.57 0.54
C VAL A 105 0.68 10.44 1.72
N PHE A 106 1.57 9.45 1.71
CA PHE A 106 2.59 9.29 2.75
C PHE A 106 3.55 10.47 2.81
N GLU A 107 4.04 10.96 1.67
CA GLU A 107 4.89 12.15 1.56
C GLU A 107 4.18 13.40 2.10
N GLN A 108 2.91 13.60 1.73
CA GLN A 108 2.12 14.72 2.27
C GLN A 108 1.92 14.64 3.79
N GLN A 109 1.74 13.43 4.34
CA GLN A 109 1.61 13.25 5.79
C GLN A 109 2.96 13.43 6.50
N LEU A 110 4.06 12.97 5.89
CA LEU A 110 5.42 13.18 6.38
C LEU A 110 5.76 14.68 6.44
N ALA A 111 5.42 15.45 5.41
CA ALA A 111 5.61 16.91 5.37
C ALA A 111 4.81 17.65 6.46
N ARG A 112 3.81 17.00 7.06
CA ARG A 112 2.97 17.53 8.15
C ARG A 112 3.27 16.88 9.50
N ALA A 113 4.22 15.95 9.57
CA ALA A 113 4.57 15.22 10.79
C ALA A 113 5.54 16.02 11.68
N SER A 114 5.48 15.80 12.99
CA SER A 114 6.51 16.28 13.93
C SER A 114 7.79 15.43 13.84
N ASP A 115 8.93 15.94 14.32
CA ASP A 115 10.25 15.32 14.13
C ASP A 115 10.36 13.84 14.55
N ASP A 116 9.83 13.47 15.72
CA ASP A 116 9.82 12.07 16.16
C ASP A 116 9.00 11.18 15.23
N SER A 117 7.90 11.74 14.72
CA SER A 117 7.01 11.03 13.81
C SER A 117 7.57 10.92 12.40
N ALA A 118 8.31 11.94 11.97
CA ALA A 118 8.95 11.98 10.68
C ALA A 118 10.02 10.89 10.55
N ARG A 119 10.73 10.53 11.63
CA ARG A 119 11.74 9.45 11.59
C ARG A 119 11.13 8.10 11.26
N VAL A 120 10.07 7.71 11.96
CA VAL A 120 9.37 6.43 11.71
C VAL A 120 8.77 6.42 10.32
N LEU A 121 8.12 7.51 9.93
CA LEU A 121 7.51 7.64 8.61
C LEU A 121 8.54 7.58 7.48
N ARG A 122 9.76 8.13 7.64
CA ARG A 122 10.84 8.03 6.65
C ARG A 122 11.31 6.60 6.45
N VAL A 123 11.43 5.81 7.53
CA VAL A 123 11.78 4.39 7.43
C VAL A 123 10.71 3.62 6.64
N GLN A 124 9.43 3.87 6.95
CA GLN A 124 8.34 3.21 6.24
C GLN A 124 8.20 3.68 4.78
N LEU A 125 8.47 4.96 4.51
CA LEU A 125 8.47 5.52 3.16
C LEU A 125 9.56 4.89 2.28
N SER A 126 10.76 4.66 2.82
CA SER A 126 11.81 3.93 2.11
C SER A 126 11.40 2.51 1.75
N ARG A 127 10.65 1.81 2.62
CA ARG A 127 10.10 0.48 2.32
C ARG A 127 9.06 0.55 1.21
N LEU A 128 8.11 1.49 1.29
CA LEU A 128 7.11 1.71 0.25
C LEU A 128 7.74 2.09 -1.10
N HIS A 129 8.84 2.85 -1.12
CA HIS A 129 9.61 3.12 -2.34
C HIS A 129 10.20 1.86 -2.97
N GLY A 130 10.62 0.88 -2.17
CA GLY A 130 11.05 -0.43 -2.66
C GLY A 130 9.92 -1.14 -3.41
N ILE A 131 8.79 -1.32 -2.72
CA ILE A 131 7.59 -1.98 -3.28
C ILE A 131 7.14 -1.27 -4.57
N HIS A 132 7.09 0.07 -4.55
CA HIS A 132 6.73 0.87 -5.72
C HIS A 132 7.68 0.69 -6.90
N LYS A 133 8.99 0.65 -6.63
CA LYS A 133 9.97 0.43 -7.67
C LYS A 133 9.80 -0.96 -8.29
N ASP A 134 9.57 -1.98 -7.47
CA ASP A 134 9.38 -3.35 -7.94
C ASP A 134 8.15 -3.47 -8.84
N MET A 135 7.03 -2.87 -8.42
CA MET A 135 5.80 -2.79 -9.23
C MET A 135 5.97 -1.95 -10.50
N HIS A 136 6.69 -0.83 -10.43
CA HIS A 136 6.92 0.02 -11.59
C HIS A 136 7.84 -0.64 -12.62
N CYS A 137 8.86 -1.37 -12.16
CA CYS A 137 9.70 -2.22 -13.02
C CYS A 137 8.86 -3.29 -13.71
N LEU A 138 7.97 -3.98 -13.00
CA LEU A 138 7.02 -4.94 -13.57
C LEU A 138 6.04 -4.29 -14.58
N ALA A 139 5.51 -3.12 -14.27
CA ALA A 139 4.61 -2.40 -15.17
C ALA A 139 5.31 -1.97 -16.47
N GLY A 140 6.60 -1.62 -16.38
CA GLY A 140 7.43 -1.26 -17.53
C GLY A 140 7.80 -2.46 -18.41
N THR A 141 8.00 -3.64 -17.83
CA THR A 141 8.32 -4.86 -18.59
C THR A 141 7.11 -5.50 -19.27
N THR A 142 5.89 -5.16 -18.85
CA THR A 142 4.65 -5.70 -19.44
C THR A 142 4.26 -5.02 -20.76
N HIS A 143 5.13 -4.17 -21.33
CA HIS A 143 5.00 -3.54 -22.66
C HIS A 143 5.72 -4.31 -23.79
N GLY A 144 6.16 -5.54 -23.56
CA GLY A 144 6.83 -6.41 -24.54
C GLY A 144 5.89 -7.41 -25.21
#